data_AF-A0A7X8USS2-F1
#
_entry.id   AF-A0A7X8USS2-F1
#
_cell.length_a   1.000
_cell.length_b   1.000
_cell.length_c   1.000
_cell.angle_alpha   90.00
_cell.angle_beta   90.00
_cell.angle_gamma   90.00
#
_symmetry.space_group_name_H-M   'P 1'
#
loop_
_entity.id
_entity.type
_entity.pdbx_description
1 polymer ?
#
loop_
_entity_poly.entity_id
_entity_poly.type
_entity_poly.pdbx_seq_one_letter_code
_entity_poly.pdbx_strand_id
1 'polypeptide(L)'
;MDKLLGEQAAILSAYREQRAARVEVAVLPRPGGSIALCIYGRVSAVVGADADYGPHLLVVRQQWSGAPPTVADASESATRCYPTPNRAVSDYAVNEYVRMAVTHGAMVAEKLP
;
A
#
# COMPACT_ATOMS: atom_id res chain seq x y z
N MET A 1 14.22 48.96 15.24
CA MET A 1 13.31 48.31 14.26
C MET A 1 14.09 47.51 13.22
N ASP A 2 15.29 47.94 12.84
CA ASP A 2 16.17 47.25 11.87
C ASP A 2 16.66 45.86 12.27
N LYS A 3 16.78 45.58 13.58
CA LYS A 3 17.25 44.28 14.07
C LYS A 3 16.28 43.13 13.75
N LEU A 4 14.96 43.40 13.82
CA LEU A 4 13.93 42.41 13.56
C LEU A 4 13.88 42.01 12.08
N LEU A 5 14.09 42.98 11.19
CA LEU A 5 14.13 42.76 9.75
C LEU A 5 15.38 41.96 9.34
N GLY A 6 16.52 42.22 9.98
CA GLY A 6 17.74 41.42 9.80
C GLY A 6 17.57 39.96 10.25
N GLU A 7 16.92 39.75 11.40
CA GLU A 7 16.63 38.40 11.93
C GLU A 7 15.66 37.62 11.03
N GLN A 8 14.60 38.27 10.53
CA GLN A 8 13.67 37.65 9.58
C GLN A 8 14.33 37.29 8.24
N ALA A 9 15.23 38.15 7.74
CA ALA A 9 15.98 37.87 6.52
C ALA A 9 16.90 36.64 6.68
N ALA A 10 17.57 36.51 7.83
CA ALA A 10 18.42 35.36 8.13
C ALA A 10 17.63 34.05 8.29
N ILE A 11 16.45 34.10 8.91
CA ILE A 11 15.56 32.93 9.02
C ILE A 11 15.09 32.49 7.63
N LEU A 12 14.71 33.43 6.76
CA LEU A 12 14.28 33.13 5.40
C LEU A 12 15.40 32.60 4.52
N SER A 13 16.65 33.07 4.67
CA SER A 13 17.79 32.54 3.93
C SER A 13 18.11 31.11 4.37
N ALA A 14 18.16 30.85 5.68
CA ALA A 14 18.39 29.51 6.23
C ALA A 14 17.30 28.53 5.79
N TYR A 15 16.04 28.97 5.73
CA TYR A 15 14.92 28.14 5.26
C TYR A 15 15.00 27.82 3.77
N ARG A 16 15.49 28.77 2.94
CA ARG A 16 15.73 28.55 1.50
C ARG A 16 16.88 27.59 1.26
N GLU A 17 17.96 27.70 2.02
CA GLU A 17 19.10 26.77 1.97
C GLU A 17 18.70 25.36 2.40
N GLN A 18 17.95 25.22 3.50
CA GLN A 18 17.40 23.92 3.92
C GLN A 18 16.41 23.33 2.91
N ARG A 19 15.62 24.16 2.22
CA ARG A 19 14.70 23.70 1.17
C ARG A 19 15.42 23.31 -0.11
N ALA A 20 16.50 24.01 -0.47
CA ALA A 20 17.35 23.63 -1.60
C ALA A 20 18.12 22.33 -1.31
N ALA A 21 18.42 22.05 -0.03
CA ALA A 21 19.05 20.81 0.43
C ALA A 21 18.05 19.68 0.76
N ARG A 22 16.74 19.90 0.64
CA ARG A 22 15.77 18.79 0.64
C ARG A 22 15.96 18.03 -0.66
N VAL A 23 16.83 17.02 -0.55
CA VAL A 23 16.97 15.85 -1.40
C VAL A 23 15.68 15.68 -2.19
N GLU A 24 15.77 15.86 -3.51
CA GLU A 24 14.80 15.27 -4.43
C GLU A 24 14.68 13.82 -3.97
N VAL A 25 13.57 13.51 -3.29
CA VAL A 25 13.18 12.12 -3.10
C VAL A 25 13.13 11.61 -4.52
N ALA A 26 14.14 10.82 -4.89
CA ALA A 26 14.23 10.26 -6.22
C ALA A 26 12.89 9.58 -6.44
N VAL A 27 12.05 10.22 -7.25
CA VAL A 27 10.84 9.59 -7.73
C VAL A 27 11.39 8.54 -8.66
N LEU A 28 11.59 7.34 -8.11
CA LEU A 28 12.00 6.18 -8.88
C LEU A 28 11.05 6.16 -10.08
N PRO A 29 11.56 6.11 -11.32
CA PRO A 29 10.70 6.01 -12.49
C PRO A 29 9.77 4.85 -12.22
N ARG A 30 8.44 5.07 -12.31
CA ARG A 30 7.45 3.98 -12.20
C ARG A 30 7.94 2.91 -13.17
N PRO A 31 8.41 1.73 -12.70
CA PRO A 31 8.80 0.70 -13.63
C PRO A 31 7.51 0.31 -14.35
N GLY A 32 7.49 0.49 -15.68
CA GLY A 32 6.41 -0.02 -16.51
C GLY A 32 6.26 -1.50 -16.21
N GLY A 33 5.15 -1.87 -15.55
CA GLY A 33 4.97 -3.23 -15.06
C GLY A 33 3.99 -3.42 -13.89
N SER A 34 3.30 -2.39 -13.39
CA SER A 34 2.07 -2.65 -12.62
C SER A 34 0.96 -3.04 -13.59
N ILE A 35 0.76 -4.34 -13.77
CA ILE A 35 -0.50 -4.85 -14.30
C ILE A 35 -1.52 -4.68 -13.16
N ALA A 36 -2.20 -3.54 -13.13
CA ALA A 36 -3.25 -3.27 -12.16
C ALA A 36 -4.49 -4.10 -12.51
N LEU A 37 -4.44 -5.41 -12.27
CA LEU A 37 -5.65 -6.21 -12.21
C LEU A 37 -6.29 -5.92 -10.84
N CYS A 38 -7.17 -4.92 -10.80
CA CYS A 38 -7.94 -4.58 -9.59
C CYS A 38 -8.97 -5.67 -9.31
N ILE A 39 -8.52 -6.73 -8.64
CA ILE A 39 -9.39 -7.80 -8.14
C ILE A 39 -9.72 -7.47 -6.68
N TYR A 40 -10.96 -7.73 -6.27
CA TYR A 40 -11.30 -7.70 -4.85
C TYR A 40 -11.20 -9.10 -4.25
N GLY A 41 -10.74 -9.17 -3.02
CA GLY A 41 -10.54 -10.41 -2.29
C GLY A 41 -10.99 -10.28 -0.84
N ARG A 42 -11.16 -11.42 -0.19
CA ARG A 42 -11.43 -11.55 1.25
C ARG A 42 -10.24 -12.22 1.91
N VAL A 43 -9.73 -11.64 2.98
CA VAL A 43 -8.66 -12.25 3.79
C VAL A 43 -9.21 -13.52 4.43
N SER A 44 -8.68 -14.68 4.05
CA SER A 44 -9.02 -15.97 4.67
C SER A 44 -8.12 -16.30 5.84
N ALA A 45 -6.85 -15.84 5.82
CA ALA A 45 -5.93 -16.01 6.93
C ALA A 45 -4.90 -14.87 7.00
N VAL A 46 -4.46 -14.57 8.22
CA VAL A 46 -3.36 -13.67 8.52
C VAL A 46 -2.20 -14.51 9.05
N VAL A 47 -1.09 -14.54 8.33
CA VAL A 47 0.08 -15.35 8.67
C VAL A 47 1.15 -14.44 9.26
N GLY A 48 1.34 -14.52 10.58
CA GLY A 48 2.28 -13.66 11.31
C GLY A 48 3.74 -14.05 11.13
N ALA A 49 4.03 -15.32 10.85
CA ALA A 49 5.36 -15.83 10.58
C ALA A 49 5.29 -17.08 9.70
N ASP A 50 6.11 -17.11 8.65
CA ASP A 50 6.28 -18.23 7.73
C ASP A 50 7.77 -18.29 7.36
N ALA A 51 8.36 -19.49 7.38
CA ALA A 51 9.80 -19.66 7.20
C ALA A 51 10.26 -19.39 5.76
N ASP A 52 9.39 -19.64 4.78
CA ASP A 52 9.72 -19.54 3.36
C ASP A 52 9.32 -18.17 2.79
N TYR A 53 8.23 -17.59 3.30
CA TYR A 53 7.59 -16.43 2.69
C TYR A 53 7.44 -15.22 3.61
N GLY A 54 7.81 -15.36 4.89
CA GLY A 54 7.64 -14.32 5.89
C GLY A 54 6.17 -13.98 6.19
N PRO A 55 5.91 -12.88 6.91
CA PRO A 55 4.56 -12.45 7.24
C PRO A 55 3.75 -12.12 5.98
N HIS A 56 2.56 -12.72 5.83
CA HIS A 56 1.71 -12.50 4.67
C HIS A 56 0.22 -12.73 4.97
N LEU A 57 -0.63 -12.44 3.99
CA LEU A 57 -2.07 -12.68 4.02
C LEU A 57 -2.41 -13.77 3.00
N LEU A 58 -3.37 -14.62 3.34
CA LEU A 58 -4.04 -15.47 2.36
C LEU A 58 -5.35 -14.79 1.99
N VAL A 59 -5.54 -14.54 0.69
CA VAL A 59 -6.69 -13.79 0.17
C VAL A 59 -7.42 -14.64 -0.86
N VAL A 60 -8.71 -14.86 -0.63
CA VAL A 60 -9.59 -15.55 -1.58
C VAL A 60 -10.24 -14.50 -2.46
N ARG A 61 -10.02 -14.59 -3.77
CA ARG A 61 -10.64 -13.73 -4.76
C ARG A 61 -12.16 -13.80 -4.62
N GLN A 62 -12.83 -12.65 -4.75
CA GLN A 62 -14.29 -12.56 -4.73
C GLN A 62 -14.83 -12.38 -6.15
N GLN A 63 -16.01 -12.93 -6.40
CA GLN A 63 -16.80 -12.72 -7.61
C GLN A 63 -18.17 -12.14 -7.25
N TRP A 64 -18.67 -11.27 -8.12
CA TRP A 64 -20.02 -10.70 -8.01
C TRP A 64 -20.88 -11.24 -9.15
N SER A 65 -22.05 -11.74 -8.81
CA SER A 65 -23.01 -12.30 -9.77
C SER A 65 -24.45 -11.94 -9.37
N GLY A 66 -25.40 -12.09 -10.30
CA GLY A 66 -26.83 -11.87 -10.05
C GLY A 66 -27.30 -10.41 -10.11
N ALA A 67 -28.62 -10.25 -9.93
CA ALA A 67 -29.31 -8.96 -9.80
C ALA A 67 -30.42 -9.09 -8.74
N PRO A 68 -30.28 -8.49 -7.54
CA PRO A 68 -29.16 -7.65 -7.09
C PRO A 68 -27.84 -8.45 -6.97
N PRO A 69 -26.68 -7.76 -7.04
CA PRO A 69 -25.38 -8.42 -7.02
C PRO A 69 -25.11 -9.08 -5.67
N THR A 70 -24.76 -10.36 -5.70
CA THR A 70 -24.32 -11.15 -4.55
C THR A 70 -22.83 -11.43 -4.66
N VAL A 71 -22.09 -11.31 -3.55
CA VAL A 71 -20.67 -11.64 -3.47
C VAL A 71 -20.48 -13.11 -3.07
N ALA A 72 -19.54 -13.79 -3.71
CA ALA A 72 -19.13 -15.13 -3.37
C ALA A 72 -17.62 -15.29 -3.53
N ASP A 73 -17.04 -16.26 -2.83
CA ASP A 73 -15.67 -16.70 -3.10
C ASP A 73 -15.60 -17.20 -4.57
N ALA A 74 -14.60 -16.74 -5.31
CA ALA A 74 -14.23 -17.36 -6.58
C ALA A 74 -13.71 -18.77 -6.27
N SER A 75 -13.95 -19.74 -7.14
CA SER A 75 -13.54 -21.15 -6.95
C SER A 75 -12.01 -21.37 -7.02
N GLU A 76 -11.22 -20.33 -6.80
CA GLU A 76 -9.77 -20.30 -6.87
C GLU A 76 -9.16 -20.50 -5.48
N SER A 77 -7.97 -21.10 -5.41
CA SER A 77 -7.24 -21.21 -4.15
C SER A 77 -6.85 -19.84 -3.60
N ALA A 78 -6.78 -19.73 -2.26
CA ALA A 78 -6.32 -18.52 -1.62
C ALA A 78 -4.94 -18.12 -2.15
N THR A 79 -4.80 -16.86 -2.55
CA THR A 79 -3.57 -16.29 -3.09
C THR A 79 -2.79 -15.62 -1.97
N ARG A 80 -1.47 -15.83 -1.95
CA ARG A 80 -0.58 -15.14 -1.04
C ARG A 80 -0.47 -13.68 -1.43
N CYS A 81 -0.78 -12.79 -0.49
CA CYS A 81 -0.67 -11.35 -0.66
C CYS A 81 0.15 -10.74 0.47
N TYR A 82 0.87 -9.67 0.17
CA TYR A 82 1.64 -8.89 1.14
C TYR A 82 0.92 -7.58 1.46
N PRO A 83 1.05 -7.05 2.68
CA PRO A 83 0.49 -5.75 3.01
C PRO A 83 1.14 -4.65 2.16
N THR A 84 0.45 -3.51 2.00
CA THR A 84 1.07 -2.33 1.39
C THR A 84 2.25 -1.84 2.26
N PRO A 85 3.25 -1.13 1.70
CA PRO A 85 4.49 -0.79 2.42
C PRO A 85 4.31 -0.03 3.75
N ASN A 86 3.16 0.62 3.96
CA ASN A 86 2.84 1.38 5.16
C ASN A 86 1.93 0.62 6.15
N ARG A 87 1.74 -0.69 5.94
CA ARG A 87 0.90 -1.55 6.77
C ARG A 87 1.64 -2.83 7.13
N ALA A 88 1.33 -3.35 8.31
CA ALA A 88 1.74 -4.67 8.75
C ALA A 88 0.59 -5.67 8.54
N VAL A 89 0.90 -6.97 8.59
CA VAL A 89 -0.14 -8.02 8.54
C VAL A 89 -1.13 -7.93 9.71
N SER A 90 -0.70 -7.36 10.84
CA SER A 90 -1.55 -7.07 12.01
C SER A 90 -2.61 -6.01 11.76
N ASP A 91 -2.46 -5.21 10.70
CA ASP A 91 -3.46 -4.20 10.33
C ASP A 91 -4.65 -4.80 9.59
N TYR A 92 -4.68 -6.12 9.37
CA TYR A 92 -5.73 -6.83 8.64
C TYR A 92 -6.42 -7.85 9.54
N ALA A 93 -7.70 -8.09 9.28
CA ALA A 93 -8.48 -9.13 9.96
C ALA A 93 -8.94 -10.22 8.99
N VAL A 94 -9.19 -11.43 9.51
CA VAL A 94 -9.88 -12.48 8.76
C VAL A 94 -11.29 -12.00 8.41
N ASN A 95 -11.75 -12.35 7.21
CA ASN A 95 -12.99 -11.89 6.58
C ASN A 95 -12.99 -10.41 6.15
N GLU A 96 -11.87 -9.71 6.29
CA GLU A 96 -11.76 -8.36 5.77
C GLU A 96 -11.66 -8.35 4.24
N TYR A 97 -12.33 -7.39 3.60
CA TYR A 97 -12.23 -7.19 2.17
C TYR A 97 -11.05 -6.29 1.82
N VAL A 98 -10.29 -6.69 0.80
CA VAL A 98 -9.09 -5.99 0.33
C VAL A 98 -9.13 -5.87 -1.19
N ARG A 99 -8.45 -4.84 -1.70
CA ARG A 99 -8.10 -4.77 -3.12
C ARG A 99 -6.78 -5.49 -3.33
N MET A 100 -6.79 -6.47 -4.21
CA MET A 100 -5.63 -7.19 -4.68
C MET A 100 -5.00 -6.44 -5.85
N ALA A 101 -3.70 -6.14 -5.77
CA ALA A 101 -2.93 -5.52 -6.84
C ALA A 101 -1.65 -6.31 -7.13
N VAL A 102 -1.35 -6.55 -8.41
CA VAL A 102 -0.11 -7.19 -8.82
C VAL A 102 0.99 -6.14 -8.94
N THR A 103 2.12 -6.42 -8.32
CA THR A 103 3.39 -5.68 -8.45
C THR A 103 4.47 -6.62 -8.97
N HIS A 104 5.71 -6.13 -9.17
CA HIS A 104 6.80 -6.91 -9.77
C HIS A 104 7.13 -8.16 -8.92
N GLY A 105 6.52 -9.30 -9.27
CA GLY A 105 6.74 -10.60 -8.62
C GLY A 105 5.93 -10.85 -7.35
N ALA A 106 5.05 -9.92 -6.92
CA ALA A 106 4.28 -10.07 -5.70
C ALA A 106 2.85 -9.52 -5.81
N MET A 107 1.93 -10.20 -5.14
CA MET A 107 0.58 -9.74 -4.91
C MET A 107 0.53 -8.88 -3.65
N VAL A 108 -0.08 -7.70 -3.75
CA VAL A 108 -0.27 -6.77 -2.63
C VAL A 108 -1.76 -6.69 -2.28
N ALA A 109 -2.06 -6.71 -0.99
CA ALA A 109 -3.39 -6.49 -0.45
C ALA A 109 -3.50 -5.07 0.10
N GLU A 110 -4.35 -4.25 -0.51
CA GLU A 110 -4.65 -2.91 -0.09
C GLU A 110 -5.95 -2.89 0.70
N LYS A 111 -5.88 -2.32 1.91
CA LYS A 111 -7.05 -2.15 2.78
C LYS A 111 -8.03 -1.16 2.14
N LEU A 112 -9.30 -1.52 2.09
CA LEU A 112 -10.36 -0.62 1.63
C LEU A 112 -10.66 0.45 2.70
N PRO A 113 -11.03 1.67 2.29
CA PRO A 113 -11.38 2.76 3.22
C PRO A 113 -12.67 2.51 4.00
#